data_AF-A0A520BD99-F1
#
_entry.id   AF-A0A520BD99-F1
#
_cell.length_a   1.000
_cell.length_b   1.000
_cell.length_c   1.000
_cell.angle_alpha   90.00
_cell.angle_beta   90.00
_cell.angle_gamma   90.00
#
_symmetry.space_group_name_H-M   'P 1'
#
loop_
_entity.id
_entity.type
_entity.pdbx_description
1 polymer ?
#
loop_
_entity_poly.entity_id
_entity_poly.type
_entity_poly.pdbx_seq_one_letter_code
_entity_poly.pdbx_strand_id
1 'polypeptide(L)'
;MKVSLKIIALLSFFYLNVLAQSKTTSFSINEKKPVDLVNVFLGSSGDHGQMSPAASYPFSMLSIGPQTYPKTHTGYEYLAKKFEGFTHNRFEGVGCQGSGGNLFVKPFLGDDPKASELIKSTEKAVPGYYEVGFENKIKASFSVVGNAGKHVYQFPTGKKGIYIDLSYAFNGAFVEEEHVIKNNTISGWIESKTTCSVGKYRIYYYLEIKNNINWEEVANHK
;
A
#
# COMPACT_ATOMS: atom_id res chain seq x y z
N MET A 1 -31.65 74.16 37.25
CA MET A 1 -30.84 73.35 38.20
C MET A 1 -30.19 72.22 37.40
N LYS A 2 -28.86 72.14 37.47
CA LYS A 2 -27.97 71.26 36.69
C LYS A 2 -28.21 69.77 37.01
N VAL A 3 -28.82 68.99 36.13
CA VAL A 3 -28.58 67.53 36.02
C VAL A 3 -28.94 67.10 34.60
N SER A 4 -28.21 66.13 34.06
CA SER A 4 -28.57 65.29 32.91
C SER A 4 -27.81 65.46 31.58
N LEU A 5 -26.65 66.11 31.56
CA LEU A 5 -25.66 65.89 30.48
C LEU A 5 -24.65 64.76 30.79
N LYS A 6 -24.58 64.28 32.05
CA LYS A 6 -23.65 63.22 32.47
C LYS A 6 -24.09 61.79 32.14
N ILE A 7 -25.36 61.56 31.81
CA ILE A 7 -25.86 60.18 31.57
C ILE A 7 -25.61 59.74 30.11
N ILE A 8 -25.65 60.67 29.14
CA ILE A 8 -25.43 60.33 27.72
C ILE A 8 -23.94 59.99 27.47
N ALA A 9 -23.01 60.66 28.16
CA ALA A 9 -21.58 60.38 28.02
C ALA A 9 -21.12 59.06 28.67
N LEU A 10 -21.88 58.51 29.63
CA LEU A 10 -21.55 57.22 30.26
C LEU A 10 -22.03 56.02 29.42
N LEU A 11 -23.13 56.19 28.68
CA LEU A 11 -23.66 55.15 27.79
C LEU A 11 -22.79 54.99 26.53
N SER A 12 -22.25 56.08 25.97
CA SER A 12 -21.35 56.00 24.80
C SER A 12 -19.99 55.36 25.10
N PHE A 13 -19.50 55.45 26.34
CA PHE A 13 -18.25 54.77 26.76
C PHE A 13 -18.41 53.27 27.03
N PHE A 14 -19.64 52.79 27.25
CA PHE A 14 -19.91 51.35 27.39
C PHE A 14 -20.01 50.63 26.03
N TYR A 15 -20.49 51.30 24.98
CA TYR A 15 -20.56 50.68 23.64
C TYR A 15 -19.21 50.58 22.91
N LEU A 16 -18.23 51.43 23.26
CA LEU A 16 -16.89 51.39 22.63
C LEU A 16 -15.98 50.28 23.19
N ASN A 17 -16.26 49.73 24.38
CA ASN A 17 -15.46 48.63 24.95
C ASN A 17 -15.93 47.24 24.49
N VAL A 18 -17.18 47.09 24.03
CA VAL A 18 -17.72 45.78 23.61
C VAL A 18 -17.24 45.36 22.23
N LEU A 19 -16.97 46.31 21.32
CA LEU A 19 -16.49 45.98 19.97
C LEU A 19 -15.01 45.60 19.92
N ALA A 20 -14.20 46.01 20.90
CA ALA A 20 -12.77 45.71 20.95
C ALA A 20 -12.43 44.27 21.38
N GLN A 21 -13.40 43.49 21.89
CA GLN A 21 -13.22 42.07 22.25
C GLN A 21 -13.69 41.09 21.18
N SER A 22 -14.10 41.56 19.99
CA SER A 22 -14.57 40.69 18.90
C SER A 22 -13.49 40.26 17.91
N LYS A 23 -12.21 40.20 18.32
CA LYS A 23 -11.31 39.26 17.66
C LYS A 23 -11.67 37.87 18.15
N THR A 24 -12.71 37.30 17.55
CA THR A 24 -12.89 35.85 17.53
C THR A 24 -11.66 35.30 16.81
N THR A 25 -10.62 34.99 17.57
CA THR A 25 -9.59 34.09 17.09
C THR A 25 -10.33 32.80 16.83
N SER A 26 -10.70 32.56 15.57
CA SER A 26 -11.21 31.26 15.16
C SER A 26 -10.14 30.26 15.56
N PHE A 27 -10.42 29.50 16.62
CA PHE A 27 -9.64 28.32 16.93
C PHE A 27 -9.99 27.31 15.84
N SER A 28 -9.29 27.41 14.71
CA SER A 28 -9.31 26.37 13.72
C SER A 28 -8.54 25.21 14.33
N ILE A 29 -9.25 24.27 14.93
CA ILE A 29 -8.70 22.93 15.10
C ILE A 29 -8.46 22.47 13.68
N ASN A 30 -7.18 22.37 13.30
CA ASN A 30 -6.81 21.63 12.12
C ASN A 30 -7.12 20.16 12.46
N GLU A 31 -8.40 19.77 12.41
CA GLU A 31 -8.89 18.45 12.83
C GLU A 31 -8.33 17.44 11.85
N LYS A 32 -7.14 16.94 12.18
CA LYS A 32 -6.60 15.74 11.57
C LYS A 32 -7.65 14.65 11.71
N LYS A 33 -8.09 14.09 10.59
CA LYS A 33 -8.99 12.93 10.63
C LYS A 33 -8.21 11.78 11.27
N PRO A 34 -8.86 10.82 11.94
CA PRO A 34 -8.16 9.67 12.53
C PRO A 34 -7.23 8.94 11.54
N VAL A 35 -7.61 8.89 10.26
CA VAL A 35 -6.80 8.30 9.18
C VAL A 35 -5.46 9.03 8.97
N ASP A 36 -5.41 10.35 9.20
CA ASP A 36 -4.20 11.19 9.04
C ASP A 36 -3.19 10.97 10.16
N LEU A 37 -3.57 10.25 11.23
CA LEU A 37 -2.72 9.93 12.38
C LEU A 37 -1.98 8.59 12.22
N VAL A 38 -2.34 7.78 11.21
CA VAL A 38 -1.78 6.44 11.04
C VAL A 38 -0.42 6.50 10.35
N ASN A 39 0.61 5.95 10.99
CA ASN A 39 1.90 5.69 10.37
C ASN A 39 2.00 4.21 9.97
N VAL A 40 1.81 3.93 8.67
CA VAL A 40 1.85 2.56 8.13
C VAL A 40 3.26 1.95 8.05
N PHE A 41 4.31 2.73 8.26
CA PHE A 41 5.69 2.22 8.30
C PHE A 41 6.13 1.79 9.71
N LEU A 42 5.32 2.04 10.74
CA LEU A 42 5.64 1.63 12.10
C LEU A 42 5.71 0.10 12.21
N GLY A 43 6.79 -0.44 12.76
CA GLY A 43 7.00 -1.89 12.92
C GLY A 43 7.46 -2.62 11.66
N SER A 44 7.85 -1.89 10.60
CA SER A 44 8.22 -2.46 9.29
C SER A 44 9.74 -2.63 9.06
N SER A 45 10.56 -2.52 10.12
CA SER A 45 12.02 -2.64 10.05
C SER A 45 12.56 -3.53 11.17
N GLY A 46 13.49 -4.42 10.81
CA GLY A 46 14.08 -5.39 11.72
C GLY A 46 13.05 -6.33 12.32
N ASP A 47 13.37 -6.88 13.49
CA ASP A 47 12.51 -7.82 14.21
C ASP A 47 11.70 -7.14 15.33
N HIS A 48 11.03 -6.04 14.99
CA HIS A 48 10.36 -5.15 15.96
C HIS A 48 8.90 -4.84 15.57
N GLY A 49 8.15 -5.86 15.15
CA GLY A 49 6.71 -5.75 14.94
C GLY A 49 6.17 -6.31 13.65
N GLN A 50 7.01 -6.83 12.75
CA GLN A 50 6.59 -7.61 11.58
C GLN A 50 5.35 -7.04 10.87
N MET A 51 5.37 -5.72 10.65
CA MET A 51 4.29 -5.01 9.96
C MET A 51 4.70 -4.69 8.52
N SER A 52 3.74 -4.32 7.68
CA SER A 52 3.99 -3.82 6.35
C SER A 52 3.24 -2.51 6.04
N PRO A 53 3.76 -1.68 5.13
CA PRO A 53 3.06 -0.49 4.65
C PRO A 53 2.04 -0.81 3.54
N ALA A 54 1.65 -2.08 3.39
CA ALA A 54 0.85 -2.54 2.26
C ALA A 54 -0.52 -1.84 2.16
N ALA A 55 -0.95 -1.58 0.93
CA ALA A 55 -2.31 -1.15 0.67
C ALA A 55 -3.29 -2.25 1.08
N SER A 56 -4.12 -1.97 2.09
CA SER A 56 -5.03 -2.93 2.70
C SER A 56 -6.35 -2.24 3.10
N TYR A 57 -7.43 -3.02 3.21
CA TYR A 57 -8.73 -2.55 3.70
C TYR A 57 -9.04 -3.19 5.06
N PRO A 58 -9.77 -2.53 5.99
CA PRO A 58 -10.10 -3.11 7.29
C PRO A 58 -10.68 -4.52 7.18
N PHE A 59 -10.03 -5.48 7.85
CA PHE A 59 -10.41 -6.90 7.91
C PHE A 59 -10.48 -7.61 6.54
N SER A 60 -9.76 -7.11 5.53
CA SER A 60 -9.65 -7.75 4.23
C SER A 60 -8.61 -8.86 4.20
N MET A 61 -8.83 -9.86 3.35
CA MET A 61 -7.82 -10.86 2.98
C MET A 61 -6.73 -10.28 2.07
N LEU A 62 -7.07 -9.23 1.31
CA LEU A 62 -6.21 -8.63 0.30
C LEU A 62 -5.31 -7.56 0.94
N SER A 63 -4.01 -7.77 0.79
CA SER A 63 -2.98 -6.83 1.19
C SER A 63 -1.98 -6.75 0.05
N ILE A 64 -1.93 -5.63 -0.67
CA ILE A 64 -1.03 -5.45 -1.81
C ILE A 64 0.16 -4.62 -1.36
N GLY A 65 1.35 -5.20 -1.45
CA GLY A 65 2.53 -4.61 -0.85
C GLY A 65 3.82 -5.11 -1.45
N PRO A 66 4.92 -4.40 -1.14
CA PRO A 66 6.24 -4.69 -1.68
C PRO A 66 6.85 -5.99 -1.13
N GLN A 67 7.68 -6.60 -1.96
CA GLN A 67 8.62 -7.65 -1.60
C GLN A 67 10.04 -7.09 -1.79
N THR A 68 10.83 -6.99 -0.73
CA THR A 68 12.16 -6.34 -0.73
C THR A 68 13.31 -7.32 -0.54
N TYR A 69 14.54 -6.86 -0.79
CA TYR A 69 15.76 -7.52 -0.39
C TYR A 69 16.70 -6.53 0.34
N PRO A 70 17.10 -6.81 1.59
CA PRO A 70 16.59 -7.88 2.46
C PRO A 70 15.09 -7.71 2.78
N LYS A 71 14.49 -8.71 3.42
CA LYS A 71 13.08 -8.71 3.85
C LYS A 71 12.92 -9.12 5.30
N THR A 72 11.79 -8.73 5.90
CA THR A 72 11.29 -9.27 7.16
C THR A 72 10.17 -10.29 6.91
N HIS A 73 9.41 -10.68 7.94
CA HIS A 73 8.41 -11.74 7.86
C HIS A 73 7.22 -11.37 6.96
N THR A 74 6.96 -10.09 6.76
CA THR A 74 5.90 -9.59 5.87
C THR A 74 6.33 -9.47 4.42
N GLY A 75 7.59 -9.78 4.12
CA GLY A 75 8.21 -9.58 2.80
C GLY A 75 8.83 -8.20 2.60
N TYR A 76 8.72 -7.29 3.58
CA TYR A 76 9.18 -5.90 3.47
C TYR A 76 10.17 -5.53 4.58
N GLU A 77 11.18 -4.75 4.25
CA GLU A 77 12.09 -4.09 5.18
C GLU A 77 12.19 -2.61 4.82
N TYR A 78 11.82 -1.73 5.75
CA TYR A 78 11.81 -0.27 5.54
C TYR A 78 13.13 0.29 5.02
N LEU A 79 14.25 -0.20 5.57
CA LEU A 79 15.60 0.24 5.19
C LEU A 79 16.10 -0.40 3.89
N ALA A 80 15.39 -1.40 3.35
CA ALA A 80 15.76 -2.03 2.10
C ALA A 80 15.51 -1.07 0.92
N LYS A 81 16.49 -1.04 0.01
CA LYS A 81 16.42 -0.26 -1.22
C LYS A 81 15.98 -1.10 -2.42
N LYS A 82 16.37 -2.38 -2.45
CA LYS A 82 16.06 -3.27 -3.57
C LYS A 82 14.70 -3.89 -3.39
N PHE A 83 13.88 -3.81 -4.43
CA PHE A 83 12.59 -4.44 -4.52
C PHE A 83 12.70 -5.60 -5.50
N GLU A 84 12.05 -6.71 -5.16
CA GLU A 84 11.92 -7.85 -6.06
C GLU A 84 10.62 -7.72 -6.85
N GLY A 85 9.54 -7.26 -6.22
CA GLY A 85 8.22 -7.10 -6.83
C GLY A 85 7.15 -6.79 -5.77
N PHE A 86 5.94 -7.29 -6.00
CA PHE A 86 4.77 -7.03 -5.15
C PHE A 86 3.95 -8.31 -4.97
N THR A 87 3.38 -8.51 -3.78
CA THR A 87 2.58 -9.70 -3.43
C THR A 87 1.21 -9.30 -2.89
N HIS A 88 0.22 -10.22 -2.89
CA HIS A 88 -1.20 -9.87 -2.72
C HIS A 88 -1.85 -10.40 -1.42
N ASN A 89 -1.10 -11.12 -0.61
CA ASN A 89 -1.47 -11.39 0.77
C ASN A 89 -0.21 -11.43 1.65
N ARG A 90 -0.38 -11.21 2.95
CA ARG A 90 0.67 -11.37 3.97
C ARG A 90 0.03 -11.40 5.34
N PHE A 91 0.68 -12.10 6.27
CA PHE A 91 0.23 -12.21 7.64
C PHE A 91 1.02 -11.22 8.48
N GLU A 92 0.35 -10.19 8.97
CA GLU A 92 0.94 -9.13 9.80
C GLU A 92 1.22 -9.65 11.22
N GLY A 93 2.36 -9.26 11.79
CA GLY A 93 2.71 -9.51 13.20
C GLY A 93 3.10 -10.96 13.55
N VAL A 94 3.22 -11.87 12.58
CA VAL A 94 3.55 -13.28 12.85
C VAL A 94 5.05 -13.55 12.96
N GLY A 95 5.41 -14.54 13.76
CA GLY A 95 6.80 -15.02 13.91
C GLY A 95 7.24 -16.02 12.83
N CYS A 96 8.15 -16.93 13.21
CA CYS A 96 8.82 -17.85 12.28
C CYS A 96 9.55 -17.08 11.18
N GLN A 97 9.22 -17.29 9.91
CA GLN A 97 9.75 -16.50 8.79
C GLN A 97 8.64 -15.71 8.08
N GLY A 98 7.43 -15.66 8.66
CA GLY A 98 6.25 -15.11 8.00
C GLY A 98 5.45 -16.11 7.17
N SER A 99 4.35 -15.63 6.59
CA SER A 99 3.44 -16.39 5.73
C SER A 99 2.64 -15.48 4.81
N GLY A 100 2.09 -16.06 3.75
CA GLY A 100 1.49 -15.31 2.64
C GLY A 100 2.46 -15.15 1.49
N GLY A 101 2.44 -13.97 0.88
CA GLY A 101 3.26 -13.61 -0.26
C GLY A 101 2.73 -14.12 -1.59
N ASN A 102 1.58 -14.78 -1.63
CA ASN A 102 1.02 -15.32 -2.86
C ASN A 102 0.78 -14.28 -3.93
N LEU A 103 0.83 -14.76 -5.17
CA LEU A 103 0.61 -14.00 -6.39
C LEU A 103 1.62 -12.86 -6.47
N PHE A 104 2.79 -13.16 -7.02
CA PHE A 104 3.87 -12.20 -7.14
C PHE A 104 3.81 -11.50 -8.50
N VAL A 105 3.98 -10.18 -8.49
CA VAL A 105 3.96 -9.34 -9.68
C VAL A 105 5.18 -8.43 -9.70
N LYS A 106 5.90 -8.42 -10.82
CA LYS A 106 7.09 -7.56 -11.02
C LYS A 106 6.98 -6.77 -12.32
N PRO A 107 6.95 -5.42 -12.27
CA PRO A 107 7.14 -4.61 -13.46
C PRO A 107 8.61 -4.62 -13.91
N PHE A 108 8.85 -4.62 -15.22
CA PHE A 108 10.20 -4.64 -15.76
C PHE A 108 10.34 -3.84 -17.06
N LEU A 109 11.58 -3.44 -17.37
CA LEU A 109 11.98 -2.85 -18.64
C LEU A 109 12.78 -3.86 -19.48
N GLY A 110 12.75 -3.69 -20.79
CA GLY A 110 13.42 -4.61 -21.72
C GLY A 110 12.63 -5.89 -21.94
N ASP A 111 13.37 -6.98 -22.18
CA ASP A 111 12.81 -8.30 -22.52
C ASP A 111 12.91 -9.30 -21.33
N ASP A 112 13.80 -9.06 -20.35
CA ASP A 112 14.03 -9.98 -19.22
C ASP A 112 13.63 -9.34 -17.88
N PRO A 113 12.61 -9.88 -17.19
CA PRO A 113 12.25 -9.45 -15.84
C PRO A 113 13.41 -9.50 -14.85
N LYS A 114 14.37 -10.43 -14.98
CA LYS A 114 15.50 -10.59 -14.05
C LYS A 114 16.53 -9.47 -14.20
N ALA A 115 16.75 -9.00 -15.43
CA ALA A 115 17.67 -7.91 -15.73
C ALA A 115 17.16 -6.54 -15.26
N SER A 116 15.84 -6.38 -15.05
CA SER A 116 15.27 -5.13 -14.56
C SER A 116 15.37 -5.02 -13.04
N GLU A 117 16.26 -4.15 -12.58
CA GLU A 117 16.37 -3.79 -11.16
C GLU A 117 15.33 -2.77 -10.73
N LEU A 118 14.79 -2.94 -9.52
CA LEU A 118 13.85 -2.02 -8.89
C LEU A 118 14.52 -1.44 -7.63
N ILE A 119 15.26 -0.35 -7.79
CA ILE A 119 15.90 0.37 -6.68
C ILE A 119 15.03 1.55 -6.26
N LYS A 120 14.55 1.53 -5.01
CA LYS A 120 13.64 2.53 -4.44
C LYS A 120 14.28 3.92 -4.48
N SER A 121 13.58 4.86 -5.11
CA SER A 121 13.93 6.29 -5.12
C SER A 121 12.95 7.13 -4.30
N THR A 122 11.67 6.79 -4.32
CA THR A 122 10.62 7.43 -3.52
C THR A 122 9.66 6.39 -3.01
N GLU A 123 9.08 6.61 -1.83
CA GLU A 123 8.07 5.72 -1.25
C GLU A 123 7.09 6.53 -0.42
N LYS A 124 5.81 6.22 -0.56
CA LYS A 124 4.72 6.85 0.17
C LYS A 124 3.63 5.84 0.42
N ALA A 125 3.11 5.80 1.63
CA ALA A 125 1.99 4.95 1.97
C ALA A 125 1.11 5.62 3.02
N VAL A 126 -0.19 5.37 2.93
CA VAL A 126 -1.25 5.80 3.87
C VAL A 126 -2.29 4.68 3.93
N PRO A 127 -3.23 4.67 4.90
CA PRO A 127 -4.24 3.62 4.95
C PRO A 127 -4.96 3.40 3.61
N GLY A 128 -4.90 2.16 3.10
CA GLY A 128 -5.50 1.76 1.82
C GLY A 128 -4.70 2.10 0.56
N TYR A 129 -3.54 2.75 0.65
CA TYR A 129 -2.74 3.19 -0.50
C TYR A 129 -1.23 3.00 -0.28
N TYR A 130 -0.55 2.50 -1.31
CA TYR A 130 0.90 2.41 -1.36
C TYR A 130 1.40 2.90 -2.72
N GLU A 131 2.52 3.63 -2.74
CA GLU A 131 3.20 4.09 -3.94
C GLU A 131 4.72 4.01 -3.77
N VAL A 132 5.40 3.56 -4.83
CA VAL A 132 6.85 3.54 -4.92
C VAL A 132 7.30 4.01 -6.30
N GLY A 133 8.40 4.76 -6.32
CA GLY A 133 9.12 5.15 -7.53
C GLY A 133 10.50 4.53 -7.53
N PHE A 134 10.98 4.11 -8.71
CA PHE A 134 12.27 3.44 -8.88
C PHE A 134 13.26 4.29 -9.68
N GLU A 135 14.55 4.07 -9.48
CA GLU A 135 15.62 4.79 -10.19
C GLU A 135 15.52 4.65 -11.72
N ASN A 136 15.08 3.47 -12.18
CA ASN A 136 14.79 3.15 -13.60
C ASN A 136 13.52 3.83 -14.15
N LYS A 137 12.91 4.75 -13.39
CA LYS A 137 11.74 5.57 -13.75
C LYS A 137 10.41 4.82 -13.83
N ILE A 138 10.36 3.55 -13.43
CA ILE A 138 9.08 2.90 -13.14
C ILE A 138 8.46 3.55 -11.89
N LYS A 139 7.15 3.80 -11.92
CA LYS A 139 6.35 4.07 -10.72
C LYS A 139 5.23 3.05 -10.61
N ALA A 140 4.94 2.61 -9.40
CA ALA A 140 3.86 1.70 -9.10
C ALA A 140 3.02 2.24 -7.95
N SER A 141 1.71 2.22 -8.07
CA SER A 141 0.79 2.50 -6.97
C SER A 141 -0.33 1.49 -6.87
N PHE A 142 -0.80 1.28 -5.64
CA PHE A 142 -1.76 0.26 -5.28
C PHE A 142 -2.84 0.84 -4.37
N SER A 143 -4.06 0.35 -4.53
CA SER A 143 -5.15 0.61 -3.59
C SER A 143 -6.00 -0.63 -3.41
N VAL A 144 -6.59 -0.78 -2.22
CA VAL A 144 -7.47 -1.90 -1.88
C VAL A 144 -8.78 -1.40 -1.29
N VAL A 145 -9.90 -1.94 -1.78
CA VAL A 145 -11.25 -1.71 -1.26
C VAL A 145 -11.96 -3.05 -1.16
N GLY A 146 -12.37 -3.43 0.07
CA GLY A 146 -12.90 -4.77 0.32
C GLY A 146 -11.89 -5.84 -0.12
N ASN A 147 -12.33 -6.76 -0.98
CA ASN A 147 -11.49 -7.84 -1.53
C ASN A 147 -10.97 -7.55 -2.95
N ALA A 148 -11.06 -6.31 -3.41
CA ALA A 148 -10.58 -5.88 -4.73
C ALA A 148 -9.40 -4.91 -4.59
N GLY A 149 -8.42 -5.06 -5.47
CA GLY A 149 -7.25 -4.22 -5.54
C GLY A 149 -7.01 -3.68 -6.93
N LYS A 150 -6.31 -2.55 -7.02
CA LYS A 150 -5.94 -1.95 -8.29
C LYS A 150 -4.46 -1.61 -8.29
N HIS A 151 -3.76 -2.02 -9.33
CA HIS A 151 -2.40 -1.62 -9.64
C HIS A 151 -2.43 -0.52 -10.70
N VAL A 152 -1.55 0.46 -10.57
CA VAL A 152 -1.27 1.45 -11.61
C VAL A 152 0.23 1.51 -11.80
N TYR A 153 0.69 1.17 -13.01
CA TYR A 153 2.10 1.24 -13.38
C TYR A 153 2.33 2.36 -14.38
N GLN A 154 3.31 3.22 -14.10
CA GLN A 154 3.85 4.18 -15.04
C GLN A 154 5.24 3.71 -15.45
N PHE A 155 5.45 3.60 -16.76
CA PHE A 155 6.72 3.17 -17.33
C PHE A 155 7.33 4.27 -18.19
N PRO A 156 8.67 4.36 -18.28
CA PRO A 156 9.32 5.12 -19.32
C PRO A 156 9.00 4.56 -20.73
N THR A 157 9.39 5.32 -21.74
CA THR A 157 9.35 4.86 -23.14
C THR A 157 10.31 3.69 -23.35
N GLY A 158 9.91 2.74 -24.19
CA GLY A 158 10.70 1.53 -24.51
C GLY A 158 9.94 0.23 -24.23
N LYS A 159 10.63 -0.89 -24.46
CA LYS A 159 10.14 -2.23 -24.14
C LYS A 159 9.95 -2.40 -22.64
N LYS A 160 8.88 -3.08 -22.25
CA LYS A 160 8.42 -3.22 -20.87
C LYS A 160 7.40 -4.34 -20.75
N GLY A 161 7.23 -4.84 -19.52
CA GLY A 161 6.23 -5.85 -19.23
C GLY A 161 5.91 -5.95 -17.74
N ILE A 162 4.99 -6.85 -17.45
CA ILE A 162 4.63 -7.29 -16.11
C ILE A 162 4.87 -8.80 -16.04
N TYR A 163 5.75 -9.22 -15.14
CA TYR A 163 5.96 -10.63 -14.82
C TYR A 163 5.01 -11.02 -13.69
N ILE A 164 4.36 -12.17 -13.82
CA ILE A 164 3.44 -12.74 -12.83
C ILE A 164 3.95 -14.13 -12.48
N ASP A 165 4.12 -14.39 -11.19
CA ASP A 165 4.52 -15.69 -10.65
C ASP A 165 3.43 -16.20 -9.70
N LEU A 166 2.71 -17.22 -10.16
CA LEU A 166 1.65 -17.89 -9.41
C LEU A 166 2.20 -18.95 -8.44
N SER A 167 3.45 -19.36 -8.63
CA SER A 167 4.14 -20.33 -7.77
C SER A 167 4.85 -19.66 -6.58
N TYR A 168 4.84 -18.34 -6.51
CA TYR A 168 5.48 -17.62 -5.42
C TYR A 168 4.63 -17.68 -4.15
N ALA A 169 5.26 -18.08 -3.04
CA ALA A 169 4.79 -17.88 -1.68
C ALA A 169 6.00 -17.66 -0.77
N PHE A 170 5.83 -16.96 0.34
CA PHE A 170 6.93 -16.72 1.28
C PHE A 170 7.54 -18.05 1.77
N ASN A 171 8.86 -18.04 1.93
CA ASN A 171 9.62 -19.14 2.56
C ASN A 171 9.44 -20.50 1.88
N GLY A 172 9.20 -20.52 0.56
CA GLY A 172 8.97 -21.76 -0.18
C GLY A 172 7.69 -22.48 0.26
N ALA A 173 6.69 -21.73 0.76
CA ALA A 173 5.42 -22.27 1.24
C ALA A 173 4.46 -22.69 0.12
N PHE A 174 4.81 -22.51 -1.14
CA PHE A 174 4.00 -22.91 -2.28
C PHE A 174 3.74 -24.41 -2.26
N VAL A 175 2.54 -24.81 -2.67
CA VAL A 175 2.14 -26.23 -2.75
C VAL A 175 1.73 -26.58 -4.17
N GLU A 176 0.68 -25.94 -4.68
CA GLU A 176 0.10 -26.19 -6.01
C GLU A 176 -0.77 -24.99 -6.41
N GLU A 177 -1.03 -24.87 -7.71
CA GLU A 177 -1.96 -23.88 -8.26
C GLU A 177 -2.67 -24.42 -9.50
N GLU A 178 -3.78 -23.80 -9.85
CA GLU A 178 -4.42 -23.99 -11.15
C GLU A 178 -4.96 -22.66 -11.64
N HIS A 179 -4.77 -22.38 -12.93
CA HIS A 179 -5.22 -21.13 -13.53
C HIS A 179 -5.72 -21.31 -14.96
N VAL A 180 -6.49 -20.31 -15.39
CA VAL A 180 -6.99 -20.16 -16.75
C VAL A 180 -6.66 -18.75 -17.22
N ILE A 181 -6.06 -18.66 -18.41
CA ILE A 181 -5.86 -17.40 -19.12
C ILE A 181 -6.93 -17.27 -20.21
N LYS A 182 -7.65 -16.15 -20.22
CA LYS A 182 -8.64 -15.84 -21.26
C LYS A 182 -8.59 -14.35 -21.57
N ASN A 183 -8.30 -13.99 -22.82
CA ASN A 183 -8.13 -12.59 -23.24
C ASN A 183 -7.13 -11.87 -22.33
N ASN A 184 -7.53 -10.76 -21.69
CA ASN A 184 -6.67 -10.01 -20.76
C ASN A 184 -6.88 -10.41 -19.29
N THR A 185 -7.38 -11.62 -19.04
CA THR A 185 -7.73 -12.08 -17.69
C THR A 185 -6.97 -13.35 -17.35
N ILE A 186 -6.60 -13.46 -16.08
CA ILE A 186 -6.07 -14.68 -15.47
C ILE A 186 -6.82 -14.92 -14.16
N SER A 187 -7.32 -16.14 -13.99
CA SER A 187 -8.10 -16.51 -12.82
C SER A 187 -7.77 -17.92 -12.39
N GLY A 188 -7.85 -18.20 -11.10
CA GLY A 188 -7.44 -19.48 -10.57
C GLY A 188 -7.44 -19.54 -9.06
N TRP A 189 -6.69 -20.50 -8.54
CA TRP A 189 -6.45 -20.66 -7.12
C TRP A 189 -4.99 -21.03 -6.84
N ILE A 190 -4.49 -20.67 -5.66
CA ILE A 190 -3.14 -20.99 -5.18
C ILE A 190 -3.28 -21.60 -3.78
N GLU A 191 -2.65 -22.76 -3.54
CA GLU A 191 -2.52 -23.39 -2.23
C GLU A 191 -1.13 -23.13 -1.63
N SER A 192 -1.08 -22.82 -0.34
CA SER A 192 0.17 -22.55 0.37
C SER A 192 0.12 -22.98 1.82
N LYS A 193 1.30 -23.23 2.39
CA LYS A 193 1.46 -23.60 3.81
C LYS A 193 1.23 -22.39 4.72
N THR A 194 0.65 -22.62 5.89
CA THR A 194 0.43 -21.60 6.93
C THR A 194 1.73 -21.29 7.68
N THR A 195 1.67 -20.34 8.63
CA THR A 195 2.80 -19.96 9.51
C THR A 195 3.40 -21.18 10.18
N CYS A 196 4.73 -21.29 10.09
CA CYS A 196 5.51 -22.44 10.59
C CYS A 196 5.11 -23.78 9.93
N SER A 197 4.48 -23.77 8.76
CA SER A 197 4.15 -24.94 7.93
C SER A 197 3.27 -26.01 8.58
N VAL A 198 2.44 -25.65 9.56
CA VAL A 198 1.58 -26.60 10.31
C VAL A 198 0.33 -27.02 9.54
N GLY A 199 -0.12 -26.23 8.58
CA GLY A 199 -1.31 -26.49 7.78
C GLY A 199 -1.20 -25.86 6.40
N LYS A 200 -2.34 -25.80 5.69
CA LYS A 200 -2.44 -25.19 4.36
C LYS A 200 -3.67 -24.30 4.27
N TYR A 201 -3.63 -23.34 3.35
CA TYR A 201 -4.76 -22.52 2.95
C TYR A 201 -4.78 -22.35 1.44
N ARG A 202 -5.95 -22.04 0.90
CA ARG A 202 -6.16 -21.79 -0.53
C ARG A 202 -6.76 -20.41 -0.73
N ILE A 203 -6.19 -19.66 -1.68
CA ILE A 203 -6.76 -18.39 -2.14
C ILE A 203 -7.29 -18.55 -3.56
N TYR A 204 -8.36 -17.84 -3.88
CA TYR A 204 -8.93 -17.74 -5.22
C TYR A 204 -8.72 -16.31 -5.71
N TYR A 205 -8.43 -16.15 -6.99
CA TYR A 205 -8.14 -14.84 -7.57
C TYR A 205 -8.71 -14.69 -8.98
N TYR A 206 -8.91 -13.43 -9.35
CA TYR A 206 -9.24 -12.99 -10.70
C TYR A 206 -8.49 -11.69 -10.96
N LEU A 207 -7.61 -11.67 -11.96
CA LEU A 207 -6.90 -10.47 -12.41
C LEU A 207 -7.40 -10.07 -13.80
N GLU A 208 -7.57 -8.77 -14.00
CA GLU A 208 -7.90 -8.19 -15.29
C GLU A 208 -6.89 -7.09 -15.63
N ILE A 209 -6.32 -7.16 -16.83
CA ILE A 209 -5.39 -6.16 -17.35
C ILE A 209 -6.12 -5.32 -18.39
N LYS A 210 -6.28 -4.02 -18.11
CA LYS A 210 -7.08 -3.12 -18.97
C LYS A 210 -6.43 -2.78 -20.31
N ASN A 211 -5.12 -2.91 -20.41
CA ASN A 211 -4.38 -2.60 -21.63
C ASN A 211 -4.34 -3.81 -22.56
N ASN A 212 -4.17 -3.58 -23.86
CA ASN A 212 -3.87 -4.66 -24.78
C ASN A 212 -2.52 -5.28 -24.39
N ILE A 213 -2.52 -6.58 -24.17
CA ILE A 213 -1.36 -7.36 -23.75
C ILE A 213 -1.19 -8.58 -24.64
N ASN A 214 0.05 -9.06 -24.69
CA ASN A 214 0.37 -10.38 -25.21
C ASN A 214 0.86 -11.21 -24.04
N TRP A 215 0.35 -12.44 -23.92
CA TRP A 215 0.82 -13.40 -22.93
C TRP A 215 2.03 -14.15 -23.47
N GLU A 216 3.02 -14.33 -22.61
CA GLU A 216 4.15 -15.21 -22.83
C GLU A 216 4.28 -16.11 -21.61
N GLU A 217 4.16 -17.42 -21.83
CA GLU A 217 4.37 -18.41 -20.78
C GLU A 217 5.88 -18.66 -20.66
N VAL A 218 6.45 -18.28 -19.52
CA VAL A 218 7.91 -18.30 -19.28
C VAL A 218 8.38 -19.48 -18.44
N ALA A 219 7.44 -20.19 -17.81
CA ALA A 219 7.69 -21.42 -17.08
C ALA A 219 6.39 -22.22 -16.91
N ASN A 220 6.52 -23.54 -16.85
CA ASN A 220 5.44 -24.42 -16.46
C ASN A 220 5.44 -24.53 -14.93
N HIS A 221 4.33 -24.19 -14.31
CA HIS A 221 4.08 -24.41 -12.89
C HIS A 221 2.82 -25.29 -12.84
N LYS A 222 2.90 -26.44 -12.15
CA LYS A 222 1.74 -27.26 -11.79
C LYS A 222 1.95 -27.71 -10.35
#